data_AF-A0A8J7SW51-F1
#
_entry.id   AF-A0A8J7SW51-F1
#
_cell.length_a   1.000
_cell.length_b   1.000
_cell.length_c   1.000
_cell.angle_alpha   90.00
_cell.angle_beta   90.00
_cell.angle_gamma   90.00
#
_symmetry.space_group_name_H-M   'P 1'
#
loop_
_entity.id
_entity.type
_entity.pdbx_description
1 polymer ?
#
loop_
_entity_poly.entity_id
_entity_poly.type
_entity_poly.pdbx_seq_one_letter_code
_entity_poly.pdbx_strand_id
1 'polypeptide(L)'
;MGGFFGTVSRIECVADLFYGTDYNSHLGTRRGGMATYNASDRTFTRSIHNLESSYFRAKFEPTLSRFAGATSGIGVISDTDAQPLVMNSHLGRFAIVTVAKIQNM
;
A
#
# COMPACT_ATOMS: atom_id res chain seq x y z
N MET A 1 0.60 -7.50 14.17
CA MET A 1 0.95 -6.08 14.31
C MET A 1 0.85 -5.45 12.92
N GLY A 2 0.89 -4.13 12.80
CA GLY A 2 0.91 -3.48 11.48
C GLY A 2 1.17 -1.99 11.56
N GLY A 3 1.52 -1.42 10.41
CA GLY A 3 1.71 0.02 10.23
C GLY A 3 1.32 0.39 8.82
N PHE A 4 0.86 1.62 8.62
CA PHE A 4 0.54 2.12 7.29
C PHE A 4 1.16 3.50 7.06
N PHE A 5 1.38 3.81 5.80
CA PHE A 5 1.82 5.12 5.34
C PHE A 5 0.94 5.55 4.17
N GLY A 6 0.66 6.84 4.08
CA GLY A 6 -0.13 7.41 3.00
C GLY A 6 0.50 8.72 2.53
N THR A 7 0.42 8.97 1.23
CA THR A 7 0.89 10.21 0.62
C THR A 7 -0.10 10.70 -0.43
N VAL A 8 -0.22 12.02 -0.52
CA VAL A 8 -0.98 12.73 -1.56
C VAL A 8 -0.12 13.92 -1.96
N SER A 9 0.11 14.06 -3.26
CA SER A 9 0.99 15.07 -3.82
C SER A 9 0.42 15.63 -5.13
N ARG A 10 0.94 16.78 -5.55
CA ARG A 10 0.68 17.34 -6.89
C ARG A 10 1.62 16.76 -7.96
N ILE A 11 2.68 16.08 -7.53
CA ILE A 11 3.67 15.41 -8.37
C ILE A 11 3.72 13.91 -8.03
N GLU A 12 4.49 13.13 -8.80
CA GLU A 12 4.66 11.70 -8.52
C GLU A 12 5.18 11.47 -7.09
N CYS A 13 4.55 10.55 -6.36
CA CYS A 13 4.83 10.29 -4.94
C CYS A 13 5.15 8.81 -4.65
N VAL A 14 5.53 8.04 -5.68
CA VAL A 14 5.80 6.59 -5.55
C VAL A 14 6.98 6.33 -4.60
N ALA A 15 8.04 7.13 -4.71
CA ALA A 15 9.21 7.02 -3.83
C ALA A 15 8.84 7.31 -2.37
N ASP A 16 8.09 8.39 -2.12
CA ASP A 16 7.61 8.74 -0.77
C ASP A 16 6.78 7.61 -0.17
N LEU A 17 5.86 7.05 -0.97
CA LEU A 17 5.04 5.92 -0.54
C LEU A 17 5.90 4.69 -0.22
N PHE A 18 6.85 4.35 -1.08
CA PHE A 18 7.72 3.19 -0.93
C PHE A 18 8.58 3.29 0.33
N TYR A 19 9.32 4.39 0.50
CA TYR A 19 10.18 4.58 1.66
C TYR A 19 9.40 4.81 2.96
N GLY A 20 8.28 5.53 2.90
CA GLY A 20 7.41 5.72 4.06
C GLY A 20 6.75 4.42 4.53
N THR A 21 6.37 3.53 3.59
CA THR A 21 5.86 2.20 3.93
C THR A 21 6.96 1.33 4.52
N ASP A 22 8.14 1.32 3.90
CA ASP A 22 9.28 0.53 4.36
C ASP A 22 9.80 0.94 5.75
N TYR A 23 9.68 2.22 6.12
CA TYR A 23 9.99 2.68 7.47
C TYR A 23 9.21 1.91 8.55
N ASN A 24 8.00 1.46 8.22
CA ASN A 24 7.13 0.68 9.09
C ASN A 24 7.41 -0.84 9.06
N SER A 25 8.45 -1.31 8.35
CA SER A 25 8.79 -2.75 8.23
C SER A 25 9.03 -3.45 9.58
N HIS A 26 9.31 -2.71 10.65
CA HIS A 26 9.46 -3.25 12.00
C HIS A 26 8.12 -3.58 12.68
N LEU A 27 6.99 -3.13 12.13
CA LEU A 27 5.64 -3.33 12.67
C LEU A 27 4.96 -4.61 12.15
N GLY A 28 5.66 -5.43 11.38
CA GLY A 28 5.17 -6.74 10.94
C GLY A 28 6.14 -7.46 10.02
N THR A 29 6.02 -8.77 9.94
CA THR A 29 6.94 -9.66 9.21
C THR A 29 6.25 -10.52 8.16
N ARG A 30 4.91 -10.48 8.04
CA ARG A 30 4.19 -11.41 7.15
C ARG A 30 3.90 -10.86 5.76
N ARG A 31 3.34 -9.65 5.66
CA ARG A 31 2.88 -9.10 4.38
C ARG A 31 3.20 -7.62 4.25
N GLY A 32 3.51 -7.21 3.03
CA GLY A 32 3.62 -5.81 2.62
C GLY A 32 2.68 -5.53 1.47
N GLY A 33 2.14 -4.32 1.40
CA GLY A 33 1.21 -3.93 0.34
C GLY A 33 1.33 -2.46 -0.02
N MET A 34 1.05 -2.14 -1.28
CA MET A 34 0.90 -0.77 -1.79
C MET A 34 -0.30 -0.70 -2.72
N ALA A 35 -1.04 0.40 -2.64
CA ALA A 35 -2.05 0.78 -3.61
C ALA A 35 -1.89 2.26 -3.94
N THR A 36 -1.86 2.61 -5.23
CA THR A 36 -1.77 3.99 -5.69
C THR A 36 -2.93 4.34 -6.61
N TYR A 37 -3.17 5.64 -6.77
CA TYR A 37 -4.07 6.18 -7.76
C TYR A 37 -3.31 7.18 -8.65
N ASN A 38 -3.32 6.91 -9.95
CA ASN A 38 -2.84 7.83 -10.97
C ASN A 38 -4.03 8.65 -11.46
N ALA A 39 -3.99 9.97 -11.21
CA ALA A 39 -5.07 10.88 -11.53
C ALA A 39 -5.22 11.15 -13.04
N SER A 40 -4.12 11.10 -13.79
CA SER A 40 -4.11 11.30 -15.24
C SER A 40 -4.85 10.17 -15.95
N ASP A 41 -4.55 8.93 -15.55
CA ASP A 41 -5.11 7.72 -16.17
C ASP A 41 -6.33 7.17 -15.41
N ARG A 42 -6.73 7.84 -14.32
CA ARG A 42 -7.82 7.46 -13.41
C ARG A 42 -7.77 5.99 -12.97
N THR A 43 -6.57 5.50 -12.72
CA THR A 43 -6.30 4.07 -12.54
C THR A 43 -5.77 3.79 -11.13
N PHE A 44 -6.28 2.73 -10.52
CA PHE A 44 -5.74 2.16 -9.29
C PHE A 44 -4.75 1.03 -9.61
N THR A 45 -3.54 1.12 -9.07
CA THR A 45 -2.56 0.03 -9.11
C THR A 45 -2.37 -0.52 -7.71
N ARG A 46 -2.31 -1.84 -7.57
CA ARG A 46 -2.13 -2.51 -6.27
C ARG A 46 -1.16 -3.67 -6.38
N SER A 47 -0.30 -3.83 -5.37
CA SER A 47 0.53 -5.03 -5.19
C SER A 47 0.58 -5.44 -3.71
N ILE A 48 0.67 -6.74 -3.46
CA ILE A 48 0.86 -7.34 -2.13
C ILE A 48 1.88 -8.46 -2.25
N HIS A 49 2.85 -8.49 -1.34
CA HIS A 49 3.89 -9.51 -1.27
C HIS A 49 3.94 -10.16 0.11
N ASN A 50 4.35 -11.43 0.15
CA ASN A 50 4.76 -12.12 1.38
C ASN A 50 6.17 -11.64 1.75
N LEU A 51 6.38 -11.30 3.02
CA LEU A 51 7.64 -10.81 3.61
C LEU A 51 8.28 -11.80 4.59
N GLU A 52 7.67 -12.97 4.86
CA GLU A 52 8.16 -13.95 5.83
C GLU A 52 9.58 -14.46 5.53
N SER A 53 10.02 -14.37 4.26
CA SER A 53 11.35 -14.79 3.81
C SER A 53 12.18 -13.68 3.16
N SER A 54 11.73 -12.42 3.21
CA SER A 54 12.40 -11.30 2.52
C SER A 54 11.92 -9.93 2.97
N TYR A 55 12.79 -8.93 2.89
CA TYR A 55 12.44 -7.55 3.21
C TYR A 55 11.51 -6.90 2.18
N PHE A 56 10.76 -5.89 2.65
CA PHE A 56 9.82 -5.12 1.83
C PHE A 56 10.48 -4.55 0.56
N ARG A 57 11.60 -3.84 0.70
CA ARG A 57 12.30 -3.24 -0.45
C ARG A 57 12.60 -4.23 -1.57
N ALA A 58 13.22 -5.35 -1.21
CA ALA A 58 13.62 -6.38 -2.17
C ALA A 58 12.43 -6.97 -2.95
N LYS A 59 11.24 -6.99 -2.35
CA LYS A 59 10.02 -7.47 -3.02
C LYS A 59 9.35 -6.43 -3.90
N PHE A 60 9.34 -5.17 -3.47
CA PHE A 60 8.60 -4.12 -4.14
C PHE A 60 9.41 -3.37 -5.20
N GLU A 61 10.71 -3.19 -4.99
CA GLU A 61 11.59 -2.41 -5.87
C GLU A 61 11.54 -2.85 -7.35
N PRO A 62 11.55 -4.16 -7.68
CA PRO A 62 11.42 -4.61 -9.07
C PRO A 62 10.08 -4.27 -9.73
N THR A 63 9.06 -3.93 -8.94
CA THR A 63 7.69 -3.66 -9.40
C THR A 63 7.31 -2.17 -9.33
N LEU A 64 8.21 -1.29 -8.87
CA LEU A 64 7.90 0.12 -8.64
C LEU A 64 7.44 0.86 -9.89
N SER A 65 7.97 0.48 -11.07
CA SER A 65 7.58 1.08 -12.35
C SER A 65 6.08 0.94 -12.66
N ARG A 66 5.40 -0.04 -12.09
CA ARG A 66 3.94 -0.22 -12.25
C ARG A 66 3.12 0.89 -11.59
N PHE A 67 3.72 1.62 -10.66
CA PHE A 67 3.07 2.69 -9.90
C PHE A 67 3.41 4.08 -10.45
N ALA A 68 4.22 4.18 -11.52
CA ALA A 68 4.67 5.44 -12.10
C ALA A 68 3.51 6.40 -12.44
N GLY A 69 3.75 7.69 -12.27
CA GLY A 69 2.79 8.76 -12.45
C GLY A 69 1.75 8.88 -11.32
N ALA A 70 1.76 7.99 -10.32
CA ALA A 70 0.83 8.09 -9.21
C ALA A 70 1.12 9.31 -8.32
N THR A 71 0.08 10.09 -8.08
CA THR A 71 0.10 11.30 -7.24
C THR A 71 -0.53 11.08 -5.86
N SER A 72 -1.06 9.87 -5.61
CA SER A 72 -1.54 9.49 -4.30
C SER A 72 -1.43 7.98 -4.09
N GLY A 73 -1.30 7.57 -2.83
CA GLY A 73 -1.33 6.15 -2.49
C GLY A 73 -1.19 5.85 -1.00
N ILE A 74 -1.44 4.60 -0.68
CA ILE A 74 -1.38 4.01 0.66
C ILE A 74 -0.57 2.73 0.62
N GLY A 75 0.22 2.50 1.66
CA GLY A 75 1.04 1.31 1.82
C GLY A 75 0.96 0.80 3.24
N VAL A 76 1.22 -0.49 3.41
CA VAL A 76 0.97 -1.20 4.65
C VAL A 76 1.94 -2.34 4.88
N ILE A 77 2.32 -2.51 6.14
CA ILE A 77 2.93 -3.72 6.69
C ILE A 77 1.88 -4.37 7.59
N SER A 78 1.61 -5.66 7.37
CA SER A 78 0.51 -6.38 8.04
C SER A 78 0.89 -7.82 8.38
N ASP A 79 0.68 -8.22 9.64
CA ASP A 79 0.79 -9.62 10.08
C ASP A 79 -0.52 -10.42 9.99
N THR A 80 -1.57 -9.80 9.48
CA THR A 80 -2.92 -10.37 9.50
C THR A 80 -3.43 -10.50 8.07
N ASP A 81 -4.20 -9.51 7.62
CA ASP A 81 -4.89 -9.56 6.34
C ASP A 81 -4.03 -9.01 5.20
N ALA A 82 -4.34 -9.49 3.98
CA ALA A 82 -3.76 -8.99 2.75
C ALA A 82 -4.37 -7.62 2.39
N GLN A 83 -3.61 -6.56 2.63
CA GLN A 83 -4.01 -5.17 2.42
C GLN A 83 -2.98 -4.43 1.54
N PRO A 84 -3.31 -3.30 0.88
CA PRO A 84 -4.61 -2.59 0.89
C PRO A 84 -5.73 -3.34 0.17
N LEU A 85 -6.99 -2.97 0.39
CA LEU A 85 -8.14 -3.45 -0.38
C LEU A 85 -8.54 -2.39 -1.41
N VAL A 86 -8.82 -2.78 -2.65
CA VAL A 86 -9.39 -1.90 -3.69
C VAL A 86 -10.79 -2.39 -3.99
N MET A 87 -11.79 -1.52 -3.80
CA MET A 87 -13.20 -1.89 -3.90
C MET A 87 -14.03 -0.83 -4.60
N ASN A 88 -15.16 -1.27 -5.15
CA ASN A 88 -16.15 -0.42 -5.80
C ASN A 88 -17.36 -0.27 -4.87
N SER A 89 -17.89 0.94 -4.77
CA SER A 89 -19.14 1.24 -4.08
C SER A 89 -20.01 2.18 -4.92
N HIS A 90 -21.19 2.55 -4.41
CA HIS A 90 -22.02 3.58 -5.02
C HIS A 90 -21.36 4.97 -5.03
N LEU A 91 -20.30 5.18 -4.23
CA LEU A 91 -19.49 6.41 -4.21
C LEU A 91 -18.30 6.35 -5.17
N GLY A 92 -18.14 5.25 -5.91
CA GLY A 92 -17.01 5.00 -6.80
C GLY A 92 -16.00 4.01 -6.24
N ARG A 93 -14.85 3.93 -6.92
CA ARG A 93 -13.74 3.04 -6.58
C ARG A 93 -12.78 3.72 -5.61
N PHE A 94 -12.40 3.02 -4.54
CA PHE A 94 -11.41 3.50 -3.58
C PHE A 94 -10.52 2.37 -3.08
N ALA A 95 -9.37 2.77 -2.51
CA ALA A 95 -8.47 1.87 -1.80
C ALA A 95 -8.56 2.16 -0.30
N ILE A 96 -8.53 1.12 0.53
CA ILE A 96 -8.58 1.24 2.00
C ILE A 96 -7.53 0.33 2.64
N VAL A 97 -6.98 0.81 3.76
CA VAL A 97 -6.07 0.09 4.64
C VAL A 97 -6.57 0.25 6.08
N THR A 98 -6.34 -0.77 6.90
CA THR A 98 -6.68 -0.79 8.31
C THR A 98 -5.50 -1.34 9.12
N VAL A 99 -5.20 -0.67 10.23
CA VAL A 99 -4.33 -1.17 11.31
C VAL A 99 -5.17 -1.14 12.58
N ALA A 100 -6.08 -2.10 12.69
CA ALA A 100 -7.01 -2.22 13.80
C ALA A 100 -7.59 -3.63 13.87
N LYS A 101 -8.23 -3.95 14.99
CA LYS A 101 -9.09 -5.13 15.14
C LYS A 101 -10.53 -4.66 15.32
N ILE A 102 -11.42 -5.05 14.42
CA ILE A 102 -12.86 -4.85 14.59
C ILE A 102 -13.41 -6.05 15.35
N GLN A 103 -14.04 -5.81 16.50
CA GLN A 103 -14.63 -6.85 17.34
C GLN A 103 -16.11 -6.53 17.54
N ASN A 104 -16.95 -7.08 16.67
CA ASN A 104 -18.42 -6.97 16.70
C ASN A 104 -19.09 -8.32 16.98
N MET A 105 -18.43 -9.14 17.79
CA MET A 105 -18.97 -10.39 18.33
C MET A 105 -20.03 -10.11 19.39
#